data_AF-R7XA59-F1
#
_entry.id   AF-R7XA59-F1
#
_cell.length_a   1.000
_cell.length_b   1.000
_cell.length_c   1.000
_cell.angle_alpha   90.00
_cell.angle_beta   90.00
_cell.angle_gamma   90.00
#
_symmetry.space_group_name_H-M   'P 1'
#
loop_
_entity.id
_entity.type
_entity.pdbx_description
1 polymer ?
#
loop_
_entity_poly.entity_id
_entity_poly.type
_entity_poly.pdbx_seq_one_letter_code
_entity_poly.pdbx_strand_id
1 'polypeptide(L)'
;MVLARFALQIRPPARPLPDEAQREFADLLDRRSQLVAMRAQEKAWVATAPPVALKSLKEHIAWLDARIKSHDIDMTHKLRTSDVWKNKVELLDSMPT
;
A
#
# COMPACT_ATOMS: atom_id res chain seq x y z
N MET A 1 -6.16 8.89 7.05
CA MET A 1 -6.49 7.45 7.06
C MET A 1 -7.50 7.15 5.95
N VAL A 2 -7.05 6.97 4.71
CA VAL A 2 -7.93 6.62 3.57
C VAL A 2 -7.60 5.22 3.05
N LEU A 3 -6.32 4.86 3.01
CA LEU A 3 -5.86 3.54 2.55
C LEU A 3 -6.23 2.37 3.48
N ALA A 4 -6.24 2.60 4.80
CA ALA A 4 -6.54 1.55 5.78
C ALA A 4 -8.01 1.08 5.75
N ARG A 5 -8.95 1.99 5.47
CA ARG A 5 -10.37 1.63 5.29
C ARG A 5 -10.62 0.90 3.97
N PHE A 6 -9.82 1.20 2.95
CA PHE A 6 -9.95 0.62 1.61
C PHE A 6 -9.50 -0.84 1.53
N ALA A 7 -8.36 -1.18 2.16
CA ALA A 7 -7.83 -2.54 2.16
C ALA A 7 -8.73 -3.57 2.88
N LEU A 8 -9.57 -3.11 3.82
CA LEU A 8 -10.48 -3.96 4.60
C LEU A 8 -11.74 -4.40 3.83
N GLN A 9 -12.05 -3.80 2.68
CA GLN A 9 -13.31 -4.06 1.96
C GLN A 9 -13.13 -4.60 0.53
N ILE A 10 -11.90 -4.71 0.02
CA ILE A 10 -11.62 -5.41 -1.25
C ILE A 10 -11.25 -6.87 -0.97
N ARG A 11 -12.22 -7.65 -0.51
CA ARG A 11 -12.27 -9.07 -0.88
C ARG A 11 -13.17 -9.15 -2.11
N PRO A 12 -12.63 -9.29 -3.33
CA PRO A 12 -13.49 -9.33 -4.50
C PRO A 12 -14.25 -10.66 -4.50
N PRO A 13 -15.59 -10.66 -4.44
CA PRO A 13 -16.35 -11.87 -4.76
C PRO A 13 -16.05 -12.27 -6.20
N ALA A 14 -15.73 -13.55 -6.41
CA ALA A 14 -15.33 -14.08 -7.71
C ALA A 14 -16.40 -13.84 -8.80
N ARG A 15 -16.15 -12.91 -9.72
CA ARG A 15 -16.83 -12.74 -11.03
C ARG A 15 -16.15 -11.66 -11.88
N PRO A 16 -16.45 -11.61 -13.20
CA PRO A 16 -15.63 -12.10 -14.32
C PRO A 16 -14.29 -11.33 -14.46
N LEU A 17 -13.42 -11.74 -15.41
CA LEU A 17 -12.07 -11.19 -15.67
C LEU A 17 -11.89 -9.74 -15.16
N PRO A 18 -10.96 -9.48 -14.22
CA PRO A 18 -10.83 -8.16 -13.65
C PRO A 18 -10.57 -7.15 -14.76
N ASP A 19 -11.29 -6.03 -14.71
CA ASP A 19 -11.03 -4.87 -15.55
C ASP A 19 -9.55 -4.45 -15.38
N GLU A 20 -8.91 -3.93 -16.43
CA GLU A 20 -7.47 -3.62 -16.41
C GLU A 20 -7.10 -2.67 -15.25
N ALA A 21 -7.97 -1.70 -14.98
CA ALA A 21 -7.87 -0.79 -13.84
C ALA A 21 -7.90 -1.50 -12.46
N GLN A 22 -8.62 -2.61 -12.34
CA GLN A 22 -8.70 -3.38 -11.09
C GLN A 22 -7.44 -4.23 -10.87
N ARG A 23 -6.83 -4.75 -11.95
CA ARG A 23 -5.52 -5.42 -11.89
C ARG A 23 -4.41 -4.46 -11.50
N GLU A 24 -4.33 -3.31 -12.19
CA GLU A 24 -3.33 -2.28 -11.87
C GLU A 24 -3.41 -1.85 -10.41
N PHE A 25 -4.62 -1.72 -9.87
CA PHE A 25 -4.80 -1.34 -8.48
C PHE A 25 -4.37 -2.45 -7.50
N ALA A 26 -4.67 -3.71 -7.81
CA ALA A 26 -4.20 -4.85 -7.02
C ALA A 26 -2.66 -4.91 -6.98
N ASP A 27 -2.01 -4.71 -8.12
CA ASP A 27 -0.54 -4.68 -8.20
C ASP A 27 0.07 -3.57 -7.32
N LEU A 28 -0.59 -2.40 -7.27
CA LEU A 28 -0.17 -1.30 -6.38
C LEU A 28 -0.31 -1.69 -4.90
N LEU A 29 -1.39 -2.35 -4.50
CA LEU A 29 -1.58 -2.82 -3.12
C LEU A 29 -0.57 -3.90 -2.75
N ASP A 30 -0.29 -4.83 -3.66
CA ASP A 30 0.66 -5.92 -3.44
C ASP A 30 2.07 -5.37 -3.27
N ARG A 31 2.48 -4.43 -4.14
CA ARG A 31 3.78 -3.78 -4.02
C ARG A 31 3.93 -3.04 -2.69
N ARG A 32 2.89 -2.35 -2.22
CA ARG A 32 2.90 -1.68 -0.92
C ARG A 32 3.07 -2.69 0.22
N SER A 33 2.30 -3.78 0.19
CA SER A 33 2.36 -4.84 1.20
C SER A 33 3.74 -5.46 1.29
N GLN A 34 4.38 -5.71 0.13
CA GLN A 34 5.76 -6.19 0.06
C GLN A 34 6.74 -5.23 0.74
N LEU A 35 6.68 -3.92 0.44
CA LEU A 35 7.59 -2.93 1.03
C LEU A 35 7.42 -2.83 2.56
N VAL A 36 6.17 -2.86 3.05
CA VAL A 36 5.88 -2.86 4.49
C VAL A 36 6.43 -4.12 5.17
N ALA A 37 6.27 -5.28 4.54
CA ALA A 37 6.80 -6.56 5.03
C ALA A 37 8.33 -6.54 5.10
N MET A 38 9.02 -6.02 4.07
CA MET A 38 10.47 -5.84 4.08
C MET A 38 10.90 -4.95 5.25
N ARG A 39 10.23 -3.80 5.46
CA ARG A 39 10.56 -2.90 6.55
C ARG A 39 10.37 -3.54 7.92
N ALA A 40 9.33 -4.36 8.08
CA ALA A 40 9.10 -5.08 9.33
C ALA A 40 10.24 -6.08 9.62
N GLN A 41 10.71 -6.81 8.59
CA GLN A 41 11.84 -7.72 8.71
C GLN A 41 13.13 -7.00 9.10
N GLU A 42 13.45 -5.89 8.41
CA GLU A 42 14.63 -5.07 8.72
C GLU A 42 14.60 -4.56 10.17
N LYS A 43 13.46 -4.05 10.63
CA LYS A 43 13.29 -3.60 12.03
C LYS A 43 13.46 -4.74 13.03
N ALA A 44 12.98 -5.94 12.72
CA ALA A 44 13.19 -7.11 13.56
C ALA A 44 14.68 -7.50 13.62
N TRP A 45 15.39 -7.41 12.50
CA TRP A 45 16.82 -7.71 12.43
C TRP A 45 17.69 -6.71 13.20
N VAL A 46 17.36 -5.41 13.20
CA VAL A 46 18.10 -4.41 13.97
C VAL A 46 18.26 -4.79 15.46
N ALA A 47 17.28 -5.48 16.04
CA ALA A 47 17.32 -5.90 17.44
C ALA A 47 18.41 -6.95 17.75
N THR A 48 18.87 -7.69 16.76
CA THR A 48 19.82 -8.82 16.93
C THR A 48 21.07 -8.69 16.06
N ALA A 49 21.16 -7.65 15.23
CA ALA A 49 22.24 -7.48 14.28
C ALA A 49 23.57 -7.03 14.92
N PRO A 50 24.71 -7.48 14.37
CA PRO A 50 26.02 -7.01 14.81
C PRO A 50 26.23 -5.53 14.46
N PRO A 51 27.09 -4.79 15.20
CA PRO A 51 27.30 -3.35 15.00
C PRO A 51 27.68 -2.95 13.56
N VAL A 52 28.42 -3.83 12.87
CA VAL A 52 28.84 -3.62 11.47
C VAL A 52 27.66 -3.55 10.49
N ALA A 53 26.55 -4.27 10.78
CA ALA A 53 25.38 -4.30 9.91
C ALA A 53 24.38 -3.17 10.22
N LEU A 54 24.40 -2.61 11.44
CA LEU A 54 23.40 -1.62 11.89
C LEU A 54 23.30 -0.39 10.99
N LYS A 55 24.42 0.08 10.43
CA LYS A 55 24.41 1.24 9.52
C LYS A 55 23.59 0.93 8.26
N SER A 56 23.91 -0.17 7.59
CA SER A 56 23.21 -0.59 6.36
C SER A 56 21.73 -0.88 6.62
N LEU A 57 21.38 -1.52 7.74
CA LEU A 57 19.98 -1.80 8.10
C LEU A 57 19.18 -0.51 8.30
N LYS A 58 19.75 0.47 9.02
CA LYS A 58 19.11 1.78 9.24
C LYS A 58 18.92 2.55 7.93
N GLU A 59 19.91 2.51 7.04
CA GLU A 59 19.81 3.11 5.71
C GLU A 59 18.69 2.47 4.88
N HIS A 60 18.59 1.14 4.90
CA HIS A 60 17.53 0.42 4.19
C HIS A 60 16.13 0.72 4.77
N ILE A 61 15.98 0.77 6.10
CA ILE A 61 14.72 1.16 6.75
C ILE A 61 14.31 2.58 6.32
N ALA A 62 15.24 3.54 6.32
CA ALA A 62 14.96 4.91 5.89
C ALA A 62 14.52 4.96 4.41
N TRP A 63 15.19 4.20 3.55
CA TRP A 63 14.81 4.05 2.15
C TRP A 63 13.41 3.43 2.00
N LEU A 64 13.09 2.37 2.75
CA LEU A 64 11.79 1.72 2.72
C LEU A 64 10.68 2.66 3.19
N ASP A 65 10.90 3.43 4.24
CA ASP A 65 9.92 4.41 4.73
C ASP A 65 9.65 5.51 3.68
N ALA A 66 10.69 6.03 3.04
CA ALA A 66 10.54 6.99 1.94
C ALA A 66 9.80 6.37 0.75
N ARG A 67 10.13 5.13 0.38
CA ARG A 67 9.51 4.44 -0.75
C ARG A 67 8.03 4.12 -0.50
N ILE A 68 7.67 3.65 0.70
CA ILE A 68 6.27 3.41 1.09
C ILE A 68 5.48 4.71 1.00
N LYS A 69 6.04 5.83 1.52
CA LYS A 69 5.39 7.14 1.46
C LYS A 69 5.16 7.60 0.02
N SER A 70 6.16 7.49 -0.85
CA SER A 70 6.02 7.82 -2.28
C SER A 70 4.92 6.97 -2.94
N HIS A 71 4.92 5.66 -2.67
CA HIS A 71 3.95 4.74 -3.24
C HIS A 71 2.52 5.02 -2.78
N ASP A 72 2.33 5.41 -1.51
CA ASP A 72 1.03 5.83 -0.98
C ASP A 72 0.53 7.13 -1.63
N ILE A 73 1.43 8.07 -1.95
CA ILE A 73 1.12 9.31 -2.69
C ILE A 73 0.70 8.97 -4.12
N ASP A 74 1.48 8.15 -4.83
CA ASP A 74 1.20 7.76 -6.21
C ASP A 74 -0.14 7.03 -6.33
N MET A 75 -0.42 6.11 -5.40
CA MET A 75 -1.68 5.38 -5.34
C MET A 75 -2.86 6.32 -5.04
N THR A 76 -2.69 7.29 -4.15
CA THR A 76 -3.72 8.32 -3.87
C THR A 76 -3.98 9.19 -5.09
N HIS A 77 -2.93 9.59 -5.82
CA HIS A 77 -3.06 10.39 -7.02
C HIS A 77 -3.82 9.62 -8.12
N LYS A 78 -3.43 8.37 -8.39
CA LYS A 78 -4.12 7.49 -9.36
C LYS A 78 -5.60 7.26 -9.01
N LEU A 79 -5.91 7.08 -7.73
CA LEU A 79 -7.30 6.93 -7.27
C LEU A 79 -8.14 8.19 -7.53
N ARG A 80 -7.56 9.39 -7.36
CA ARG A 80 -8.26 10.66 -7.59
C ARG A 80 -8.46 10.98 -9.07
N THR A 81 -7.62 10.47 -9.95
CA THR A 81 -7.72 10.73 -11.40
C THR A 81 -8.61 9.73 -12.13
N SER A 82 -8.92 8.57 -11.54
CA SER A 82 -9.76 7.56 -12.17
C SER A 82 -11.25 7.78 -11.87
N ASP A 83 -12.04 7.98 -12.92
CA ASP A 83 -13.49 8.23 -12.80
C ASP A 83 -14.27 7.00 -12.32
N VAL A 84 -13.77 5.79 -12.58
CA VAL A 84 -14.32 4.54 -12.04
C VAL A 84 -14.24 4.53 -10.51
N TRP A 85 -13.18 5.10 -9.94
CA TRP A 85 -12.93 5.11 -8.50
C TRP A 85 -13.57 6.31 -7.80
N LYS A 86 -13.70 7.48 -8.44
CA LYS A 86 -14.45 8.63 -7.89
C LYS A 86 -15.90 8.25 -7.56
N ASN A 87 -16.59 7.61 -8.51
CA ASN A 87 -17.98 7.17 -8.31
C ASN A 87 -18.12 6.19 -7.14
N LYS A 88 -17.14 5.30 -6.95
CA LYS A 88 -17.14 4.30 -5.89
C LYS A 88 -16.81 4.87 -4.52
N VAL A 89 -15.91 5.87 -4.46
CA VAL A 89 -15.57 6.61 -3.23
C VAL A 89 -16.73 7.49 -2.79
N GLU A 90 -17.41 8.17 -3.72
CA GLU A 90 -18.58 9.01 -3.44
C GLU A 90 -19.76 8.18 -2.90
N LEU A 91 -19.97 6.97 -3.46
CA LEU A 91 -20.96 6.02 -2.92
C LEU A 91 -20.64 5.58 -1.48
N LEU A 92 -19.35 5.35 -1.17
CA LEU A 92 -18.92 4.93 0.17
C LEU A 92 -19.02 6.06 1.21
N ASP A 93 -18.82 7.31 0.80
CA ASP A 93 -18.98 8.49 1.67
C ASP A 93 -20.47 8.82 1.92
N SER A 94 -21.37 8.33 1.07
CA SER A 94 -22.82 8.53 1.18
C SER A 94 -23.53 7.55 2.12
N MET A 95 -22.84 6.54 2.66
CA MET A 95 -23.43 5.62 3.64
C MET A 95 -23.18 6.13 5.07
N PRO A 96 -24.23 6.35 5.89
CA PRO A 96 -24.07 6.83 7.24
C PRO A 96 -23.38 5.76 8.11
N THR A 97 -22.44 6.22 8.92
CA THR A 97 -21.70 5.43 9.94
C THR A 97 -22.58 4.95 11.07
#